data_AF-A0A062UX93-F1
#
_entry.id   AF-A0A062UX93-F1
#
_cell.length_a   1.000
_cell.length_b   1.000
_cell.length_c   1.000
_cell.angle_alpha   90.00
_cell.angle_beta   90.00
_cell.angle_gamma   90.00
#
_symmetry.space_group_name_H-M   'P 1'
#
loop_
_entity.id
_entity.type
_entity.pdbx_description
1 polymer ?
#
loop_
_entity_poly.entity_id
_entity_poly.type
_entity_poly.pdbx_seq_one_letter_code
_entity_poly.pdbx_strand_id
1 'polypeptide(L)'
;MPLMPFSIDFQVPLILDGRKRQTTRLPRKTPLKVEDILYCYYKPRQKKSCSNCLVPHGKKCLFLEEHPYLYDVAGGGCASYTHFFGKAEITSIIKARHSDNIPEYEIANYEPLMWKWSDGALNDWAVADGFNSFEEADTWFSKSWGPAWKELEWDIITFEPDWVKPEQEGT
;
A
#
# COMPACT_ATOMS: atom_id res chain seq x y z
N MET A 1 -3.70 -0.62 15.85
CA MET A 1 -2.87 -1.33 14.86
C MET A 1 -3.39 -1.07 13.46
N PRO A 2 -2.71 -0.23 12.67
CA PRO A 2 -3.06 0.01 11.27
C PRO A 2 -2.82 -1.24 10.41
N LEU A 3 -3.90 -1.83 9.92
CA LEU A 3 -3.86 -2.91 8.94
C LEU A 3 -3.71 -2.31 7.53
N MET A 4 -2.71 -2.75 6.77
CA MET A 4 -2.42 -2.26 5.41
C MET A 4 -2.60 -3.38 4.36
N PRO A 5 -3.81 -3.49 3.75
CA PRO A 5 -4.07 -4.50 2.73
C PRO A 5 -3.54 -4.07 1.35
N PHE A 6 -2.78 -4.91 0.69
CA PHE A 6 -2.43 -4.79 -0.74
C PHE A 6 -3.32 -5.71 -1.54
N SER A 7 -3.91 -5.24 -2.64
CA SER A 7 -4.91 -6.02 -3.39
C SER A 7 -4.57 -6.26 -4.85
N ILE A 8 -3.45 -5.71 -5.32
CA ILE A 8 -2.97 -5.85 -6.69
C ILE A 8 -1.93 -6.96 -6.68
N ASP A 9 -2.22 -8.05 -7.38
CA ASP A 9 -1.45 -9.30 -7.38
C ASP A 9 -0.04 -9.13 -7.95
N PHE A 10 0.09 -8.48 -9.11
CA PHE A 10 1.39 -8.27 -9.76
C PHE A 10 2.34 -7.37 -8.97
N GLN A 11 1.80 -6.55 -8.05
CA GLN A 11 2.61 -5.72 -7.15
C GLN A 11 3.17 -6.51 -5.96
N VAL A 12 2.60 -7.67 -5.61
CA VAL A 12 3.03 -8.40 -4.42
C VAL A 12 4.51 -8.82 -4.46
N PRO A 13 5.04 -9.38 -5.57
CA PRO A 13 6.47 -9.65 -5.67
C PRO A 13 7.34 -8.40 -5.41
N LEU A 14 6.95 -7.24 -5.95
CA LEU A 14 7.66 -5.97 -5.76
C LEU A 14 7.66 -5.52 -4.29
N ILE A 15 6.61 -5.83 -3.54
CA ILE A 15 6.52 -5.51 -2.10
C ILE A 15 7.41 -6.45 -1.30
N LEU A 16 7.38 -7.74 -1.63
CA LEU A 16 8.12 -8.78 -0.92
C LEU A 16 9.63 -8.65 -1.07
N ASP A 17 10.11 -8.21 -2.24
CA ASP A 17 11.54 -7.96 -2.49
C ASP A 17 11.98 -6.52 -2.21
N GLY A 18 11.06 -5.65 -1.79
CA GLY A 18 11.36 -4.27 -1.39
C GLY A 18 11.55 -3.28 -2.54
N ARG A 19 11.26 -3.66 -3.80
CA ARG A 19 11.21 -2.72 -4.94
C ARG A 19 10.04 -1.75 -4.87
N LYS A 20 8.95 -2.10 -4.19
CA LYS A 20 7.80 -1.23 -3.90
C LYS A 20 7.76 -0.89 -2.40
N ARG A 21 8.03 0.38 -2.09
CA ARG A 21 8.03 0.95 -0.73
C ARG A 21 7.08 2.14 -0.56
N GLN A 22 6.21 2.35 -1.54
CA GLN A 22 5.20 3.41 -1.52
C GLN A 22 3.81 2.83 -1.82
N THR A 23 2.77 3.42 -1.25
CA THR A 23 1.37 3.13 -1.59
C THR A 23 0.52 4.39 -1.62
N THR A 24 -0.31 4.56 -2.66
CA THR A 24 -1.29 5.67 -2.73
C THR A 24 -2.68 5.20 -2.29
N ARG A 25 -3.32 5.91 -1.36
CA ARG A 25 -4.60 5.51 -0.74
C ARG A 25 -5.50 6.69 -0.44
N LEU A 26 -6.81 6.46 -0.40
CA LEU A 26 -7.71 7.47 0.14
C LEU A 26 -7.42 7.70 1.64
N PRO A 27 -7.53 8.96 2.13
CA PRO A 27 -7.37 9.27 3.53
C PRO A 27 -8.28 8.44 4.43
N ARG A 28 -7.73 7.96 5.54
CA ARG A 28 -8.47 7.16 6.53
C ARG A 28 -9.22 8.05 7.51
N LYS A 29 -10.36 7.57 8.03
CA LYS A 29 -11.09 8.23 9.14
C LYS A 29 -10.20 8.47 10.36
N THR A 30 -9.30 7.53 10.66
CA THR A 30 -8.21 7.70 11.61
C THR A 30 -6.93 7.87 10.80
N PRO A 31 -6.40 9.10 10.69
CA PRO A 31 -5.19 9.37 9.91
C PRO A 31 -4.00 8.56 10.41
N LEU A 32 -3.16 8.15 9.46
CA LEU A 32 -1.85 7.56 9.74
C LEU A 32 -0.84 8.67 10.07
N LYS A 33 0.24 8.30 10.76
CA LYS A 33 1.34 9.20 11.09
C LYS A 33 2.68 8.58 10.70
N VAL A 34 3.68 9.43 10.49
CA VAL A 34 5.08 8.97 10.42
C VAL A 34 5.41 8.23 11.74
N GLU A 35 6.25 7.20 11.65
CA GLU A 35 6.61 6.26 12.73
C GLU A 35 5.48 5.27 13.12
N ASP A 36 4.28 5.36 12.53
CA ASP A 36 3.26 4.31 12.71
C ASP A 36 3.75 2.98 12.13
N ILE A 37 3.48 1.89 12.85
CA ILE A 37 3.76 0.52 12.38
C ILE A 37 2.57 -0.03 11.60
N LEU A 38 2.76 -0.23 10.30
CA LEU A 38 1.85 -0.91 9.40
C LEU A 38 1.99 -2.41 9.51
N TYR A 39 0.86 -3.12 9.59
CA TYR A 39 0.81 -4.56 9.44
C TYR A 39 0.40 -4.88 8.00
N CYS A 40 1.37 -5.30 7.19
CA CYS A 40 1.23 -5.41 5.74
C CYS A 40 0.82 -6.82 5.33
N TYR A 41 -0.20 -6.92 4.46
CA TYR A 41 -0.67 -8.20 3.97
C TYR A 41 -1.32 -8.09 2.61
N TYR A 42 -1.25 -9.15 1.81
CA TYR A 42 -2.07 -9.26 0.61
C TYR A 42 -3.49 -9.70 0.93
N LYS A 43 -4.47 -9.00 0.35
CA LYS A 43 -5.89 -9.31 0.42
C LYS A 43 -6.52 -9.10 -0.97
N PRO A 44 -6.82 -10.18 -1.71
CA PRO A 44 -7.45 -10.06 -3.02
C PRO A 44 -8.84 -9.40 -2.90
N ARG A 45 -9.25 -8.62 -3.92
CA ARG A 45 -10.59 -8.01 -3.98
C ARG A 45 -11.70 -9.03 -4.29
N GLN A 46 -11.35 -10.21 -4.84
CA GLN A 46 -12.30 -11.27 -5.16
C GLN A 46 -12.69 -12.12 -3.95
N LYS A 47 -13.79 -12.89 -4.06
CA LYS A 47 -14.26 -13.80 -3.01
C LYS A 47 -13.13 -14.74 -2.55
N LYS A 48 -13.05 -14.96 -1.23
CA LYS A 48 -12.04 -15.81 -0.58
C LYS A 48 -12.06 -17.23 -1.16
N SER A 49 -10.95 -17.68 -1.71
CA SER A 49 -10.69 -19.09 -2.02
C SER A 49 -9.23 -19.43 -1.68
N CYS A 50 -8.96 -20.67 -1.28
CA CYS A 50 -7.60 -21.15 -0.99
C CYS A 50 -6.66 -21.06 -2.21
N SER A 51 -7.19 -20.97 -3.42
CA SER A 51 -6.42 -20.77 -4.65
C SER A 51 -5.78 -19.39 -4.74
N ASN A 52 -6.30 -18.40 -4.02
CA ASN A 52 -5.74 -17.05 -3.98
C ASN A 52 -4.64 -16.93 -2.93
N CYS A 53 -4.25 -18.05 -2.30
CA CYS A 53 -3.28 -18.03 -1.24
C CYS A 53 -1.84 -18.01 -1.76
N LEU A 54 -1.12 -16.92 -1.49
CA LEU A 54 0.34 -16.83 -1.71
C LEU A 54 1.16 -17.72 -0.78
N VAL A 55 0.59 -18.14 0.35
CA VAL A 55 1.20 -19.15 1.23
C VAL A 55 0.83 -20.52 0.67
N PRO A 56 1.80 -21.33 0.21
CA PRO A 56 1.54 -22.68 -0.27
C PRO A 56 0.82 -23.52 0.79
N HIS A 57 -0.07 -24.40 0.34
CA HIS A 57 -0.78 -25.34 1.23
C HIS A 57 0.23 -26.09 2.12
N GLY A 58 0.02 -26.07 3.44
CA GLY A 58 0.91 -26.72 4.42
C GLY A 58 2.01 -25.82 5.01
N LYS A 59 2.18 -24.58 4.57
CA LYS A 59 3.04 -23.59 5.27
C LYS A 59 2.22 -22.76 6.28
N LYS A 60 2.82 -22.44 7.43
CA LYS A 60 2.18 -21.65 8.51
C LYS A 60 2.14 -20.16 8.16
N CYS A 61 1.09 -19.47 8.61
CA CYS A 61 0.96 -18.01 8.46
C CYS A 61 1.70 -17.30 9.59
N LEU A 62 2.72 -16.49 9.24
CA LEU A 62 3.57 -15.77 10.20
C LEU A 62 2.77 -14.87 11.17
N PHE A 63 1.67 -14.26 10.70
CA PHE A 63 0.82 -13.42 11.56
C PHE A 63 0.16 -14.21 12.70
N LEU A 64 -0.29 -15.43 12.42
CA LEU A 64 -0.90 -16.29 13.45
C LEU A 64 0.14 -16.87 14.41
N GLU A 65 1.42 -16.92 14.01
CA GLU A 65 2.52 -17.25 14.93
C GLU A 65 2.79 -16.10 15.91
N GLU A 66 2.76 -14.85 15.44
CA GLU A 66 2.90 -13.68 16.31
C GLU A 66 1.65 -13.40 17.16
N HIS A 67 0.47 -13.79 16.67
CA HIS A 67 -0.82 -13.51 17.31
C HIS A 67 -1.69 -14.77 17.44
N PRO A 68 -1.25 -15.79 18.20
CA PRO A 68 -1.92 -17.09 18.26
C PRO A 68 -3.35 -17.03 18.84
N TYR A 69 -3.64 -16.03 19.67
CA TYR A 69 -4.97 -15.80 20.25
C TYR A 69 -6.04 -15.37 19.23
N LEU A 70 -5.65 -14.99 18.00
CA LEU A 70 -6.59 -14.63 16.94
C LEU A 70 -7.12 -15.84 16.16
N TYR A 71 -6.57 -17.04 16.40
CA TYR A 71 -6.97 -18.27 15.70
C TYR A 71 -8.43 -18.66 15.97
N ASP A 72 -8.86 -18.61 17.23
CA ASP A 72 -10.20 -19.04 17.64
C ASP A 72 -11.31 -18.06 17.25
N VAL A 73 -10.98 -16.77 17.13
CA VAL A 73 -11.95 -15.71 16.78
C VAL A 73 -12.31 -15.75 15.29
N ALA A 74 -11.44 -16.31 14.45
CA ALA A 74 -11.51 -16.17 13.01
C ALA A 74 -12.15 -17.37 12.28
N GLY A 75 -12.65 -18.35 13.04
CA GLY A 75 -13.55 -19.39 12.54
C GLY A 75 -12.90 -20.45 11.65
N GLY A 76 -11.77 -21.01 12.07
CA GLY A 76 -11.28 -22.32 11.58
C GLY A 76 -10.95 -22.46 10.09
N GLY A 77 -10.83 -21.34 9.36
CA GLY A 77 -10.39 -21.30 7.96
C GLY A 77 -9.17 -20.41 7.80
N CYS A 78 -8.65 -20.31 6.57
CA CYS A 78 -7.62 -19.33 6.18
C CYS A 78 -8.16 -17.91 6.40
N ALA A 79 -8.13 -17.45 7.64
CA ALA A 79 -9.04 -16.41 8.10
C ALA A 79 -8.39 -15.04 7.91
N SER A 80 -8.84 -14.31 6.89
CA SER A 80 -8.67 -12.86 6.68
C SER A 80 -7.24 -12.27 6.57
N TYR A 81 -6.22 -12.98 7.03
CA TYR A 81 -4.80 -12.60 7.11
C TYR A 81 -3.93 -13.45 6.17
N THR A 82 -4.52 -13.98 5.10
CA THR A 82 -3.95 -15.11 4.38
C THR A 82 -2.55 -14.86 3.82
N HIS A 83 -2.08 -13.62 3.74
CA HIS A 83 -0.78 -13.25 3.19
C HIS A 83 -0.10 -12.13 3.97
N PHE A 84 -0.01 -12.25 5.29
CA PHE A 84 0.84 -11.33 6.05
C PHE A 84 2.28 -11.40 5.58
N PHE A 85 2.85 -10.23 5.31
CA PHE A 85 4.22 -10.06 4.83
C PHE A 85 5.18 -9.82 6.01
N GLY A 86 4.76 -8.96 6.94
CA GLY A 86 5.59 -8.45 8.02
C GLY A 86 5.11 -7.05 8.42
N LYS A 87 5.93 -6.35 9.21
CA LYS A 87 5.64 -4.99 9.65
C LYS A 87 6.42 -3.99 8.82
N ALA A 88 5.87 -2.80 8.62
CA ALA A 88 6.58 -1.71 7.97
C ALA A 88 6.37 -0.43 8.75
N GLU A 89 7.43 0.35 8.94
CA GLU A 89 7.34 1.66 9.57
C GLU A 89 7.04 2.72 8.52
N ILE A 90 6.09 3.62 8.79
CA ILE A 90 5.84 4.75 7.89
C ILE A 90 6.98 5.77 8.02
N THR A 91 7.65 6.04 6.92
CA THR A 91 8.75 7.02 6.86
C THR A 91 8.30 8.36 6.31
N SER A 92 7.23 8.40 5.51
CA SER A 92 6.67 9.64 4.96
C SER A 92 5.19 9.48 4.62
N ILE A 93 4.44 10.57 4.75
CA ILE A 93 3.07 10.71 4.25
C ILE A 93 2.96 12.04 3.55
N ILE A 94 2.65 12.00 2.26
CA ILE A 94 2.37 13.18 1.44
C ILE A 94 0.88 13.20 1.13
N LYS A 95 0.22 14.31 1.43
CA LYS A 95 -1.16 14.53 1.01
C LYS A 95 -1.18 15.13 -0.38
N ALA A 96 -1.74 14.39 -1.32
CA ALA A 96 -1.83 14.78 -2.71
C ALA A 96 -3.27 15.04 -3.13
N ARG A 97 -3.48 16.09 -3.92
CA ARG A 97 -4.76 16.39 -4.55
C ARG A 97 -4.53 17.08 -5.89
N HIS A 98 -5.27 16.67 -6.92
CA HIS A 98 -5.24 17.29 -8.25
C HIS A 98 -6.47 18.19 -8.41
N SER A 99 -6.50 19.36 -7.78
CA SER A 99 -7.59 20.31 -8.00
C SER A 99 -7.08 21.74 -8.11
N ASP A 100 -7.49 22.39 -9.20
CA ASP A 100 -7.31 23.83 -9.43
C ASP A 100 -8.16 24.69 -8.46
N ASN A 101 -9.05 24.06 -7.69
CA ASN A 101 -9.98 24.71 -6.75
C ASN A 101 -9.58 24.51 -5.28
N ILE A 102 -8.32 24.21 -4.97
CA ILE A 102 -7.84 24.25 -3.59
C ILE A 102 -7.68 25.73 -3.21
N PRO A 103 -8.41 26.24 -2.19
CA PRO A 103 -8.22 27.60 -1.73
C PRO A 103 -6.76 27.84 -1.37
N GLU A 104 -6.22 29.01 -1.71
CA GLU A 104 -4.79 29.31 -1.54
C GLU A 104 -4.28 29.06 -0.11
N TYR A 105 -5.13 29.29 0.89
CA TYR A 105 -4.82 29.05 2.31
C TYR A 105 -4.70 27.55 2.69
N GLU A 106 -5.19 26.63 1.86
CA GLU A 106 -5.06 25.18 2.08
C GLU A 106 -3.90 24.57 1.31
N ILE A 107 -3.33 25.26 0.31
CA ILE A 107 -2.25 24.75 -0.55
C ILE A 107 -1.06 24.26 0.27
N ALA A 108 -0.70 24.97 1.34
CA ALA A 108 0.42 24.62 2.22
C ALA A 108 0.26 23.24 2.89
N ASN A 109 -0.96 22.69 2.97
CA ASN A 109 -1.23 21.38 3.56
C ASN A 109 -1.10 20.21 2.57
N TYR A 110 -0.92 20.50 1.28
CA TYR A 110 -0.96 19.53 0.19
C TYR A 110 0.30 19.54 -0.68
N GLU A 111 1.42 20.03 -0.15
CA GLU A 111 2.67 20.05 -0.92
C GLU A 111 3.39 18.69 -0.87
N PRO A 112 3.82 18.16 -2.03
CA PRO A 112 3.62 18.70 -3.38
C PRO A 112 2.25 18.33 -4.00
N LEU A 113 1.59 19.34 -4.60
CA LEU A 113 0.31 19.19 -5.31
C LEU A 113 0.49 18.35 -6.59
N MET A 114 -0.20 17.20 -6.70
CA MET A 114 -0.07 16.28 -7.84
C MET A 114 -0.29 16.93 -9.21
N TRP A 115 -1.16 17.94 -9.33
CA TRP A 115 -1.40 18.63 -10.61
C TRP A 115 -0.24 19.53 -11.06
N LYS A 116 0.68 19.87 -10.16
CA LYS A 116 1.91 20.61 -10.47
C LYS A 116 3.09 19.69 -10.79
N TRP A 117 2.91 18.38 -10.70
CA TRP A 117 3.98 17.45 -11.00
C TRP A 117 4.23 17.45 -12.50
N SER A 118 5.51 17.46 -12.88
CA SER A 118 5.90 17.22 -14.26
C SER A 118 5.52 15.79 -14.68
N ASP A 119 5.44 15.53 -15.99
CA ASP A 119 5.23 14.18 -16.51
C ASP A 119 6.26 13.18 -15.95
N GLY A 120 7.51 13.64 -15.74
CA GLY A 120 8.56 12.85 -15.08
C GLY A 120 8.21 12.50 -13.64
N ALA A 121 7.78 13.49 -12.83
CA ALA A 121 7.39 13.25 -11.44
C ALA A 121 6.14 12.36 -11.31
N LEU A 122 5.16 12.50 -12.22
CA LEU A 122 4.01 11.58 -12.29
C LEU A 122 4.44 10.15 -12.61
N ASN A 123 5.41 9.98 -13.51
CA ASN A 123 5.93 8.66 -13.83
C ASN A 123 6.74 8.06 -12.67
N ASP A 124 7.59 8.86 -12.01
CA ASP A 124 8.37 8.43 -10.85
C ASP A 124 7.46 7.98 -9.69
N TRP A 125 6.38 8.73 -9.44
CA TRP A 125 5.36 8.33 -8.48
C TRP A 125 4.70 6.99 -8.84
N ALA A 126 4.29 6.82 -10.09
CA ALA A 126 3.63 5.60 -10.53
C ALA A 126 4.55 4.38 -10.38
N VAL A 127 5.84 4.54 -10.73
CA VAL A 127 6.88 3.52 -10.56
C VAL A 127 7.10 3.20 -9.09
N ALA A 128 7.21 4.21 -8.21
CA ALA A 128 7.30 3.99 -6.77
C ALA A 128 6.04 3.30 -6.20
N ASP A 129 4.87 3.60 -6.76
CA ASP A 129 3.60 2.91 -6.47
C ASP A 129 3.44 1.57 -7.21
N GLY A 130 4.51 1.04 -7.81
CA GLY A 130 4.58 -0.31 -8.35
C GLY A 130 3.87 -0.53 -9.69
N PHE A 131 3.64 0.53 -10.45
CA PHE A 131 3.23 0.47 -11.85
C PHE A 131 4.44 0.63 -12.77
N ASN A 132 4.33 0.26 -14.05
CA ASN A 132 5.43 0.45 -15.01
C ASN A 132 5.47 1.89 -15.56
N SER A 133 4.34 2.60 -15.53
CA SER A 133 4.23 3.98 -16.00
C SER A 133 3.04 4.72 -15.38
N PHE A 134 3.03 6.05 -15.53
CA PHE A 134 1.87 6.86 -15.17
C PHE A 134 0.61 6.47 -15.94
N GLU A 135 0.70 6.11 -17.22
CA GLU A 135 -0.46 5.69 -18.04
C GLU A 135 -1.11 4.41 -17.49
N GLU A 136 -0.31 3.45 -17.04
CA GLU A 136 -0.80 2.22 -16.40
C GLU A 136 -1.50 2.53 -15.08
N ALA A 137 -0.88 3.38 -14.24
CA ALA A 137 -1.47 3.83 -13.00
C ALA A 137 -2.79 4.57 -13.24
N ASP A 138 -2.81 5.53 -14.16
CA ASP A 138 -3.99 6.34 -14.51
C ASP A 138 -5.15 5.46 -14.98
N THR A 139 -4.86 4.46 -15.82
CA THR A 139 -5.85 3.48 -16.26
C THR A 139 -6.42 2.68 -15.08
N TRP A 140 -5.56 2.23 -14.17
CA TRP A 140 -5.97 1.44 -13.00
C TRP A 140 -6.80 2.27 -12.02
N PHE A 141 -6.37 3.50 -11.69
CA PHE A 141 -7.09 4.39 -10.79
C PHE A 141 -8.43 4.83 -11.39
N SER A 142 -8.45 5.17 -12.69
CA SER A 142 -9.68 5.52 -13.41
C SER A 142 -10.71 4.39 -13.37
N LYS A 143 -10.27 3.14 -13.53
CA LYS A 143 -11.16 1.97 -13.43
C LYS A 143 -11.64 1.72 -12.00
N SER A 144 -10.80 1.99 -11.00
CA SER A 144 -11.08 1.67 -9.59
C SER A 144 -11.93 2.73 -8.88
N TRP A 145 -11.76 4.00 -9.25
CA TRP A 145 -12.32 5.16 -8.56
C TRP A 145 -13.06 6.14 -9.47
N GLY A 146 -13.08 5.90 -10.78
CA GLY A 146 -13.72 6.74 -11.78
C GLY A 146 -12.76 7.70 -12.48
N PRO A 147 -13.17 8.30 -13.62
CA PRO A 147 -12.30 9.15 -14.44
C PRO A 147 -11.83 10.43 -13.72
N ALA A 148 -12.56 10.87 -12.70
CA ALA A 148 -12.21 12.03 -11.86
C ALA A 148 -11.29 11.67 -10.67
N TRP A 149 -10.66 10.49 -10.65
CA TRP A 149 -9.86 10.04 -9.51
C TRP A 149 -8.75 11.02 -9.11
N LYS A 150 -8.20 11.76 -10.09
CA LYS A 150 -7.17 12.78 -9.86
C LYS A 150 -7.67 13.84 -8.89
N GLU A 151 -8.95 14.22 -8.97
CA GLU A 151 -9.57 15.27 -8.15
C GLU A 151 -9.75 14.88 -6.67
N LEU A 152 -9.62 13.60 -6.35
CA LEU A 152 -9.72 13.08 -4.98
C LEU A 152 -8.48 13.43 -4.16
N GLU A 153 -8.65 13.45 -2.83
CA GLU A 153 -7.52 13.50 -1.90
C GLU A 153 -6.90 12.10 -1.76
N TRP A 154 -5.57 12.06 -1.77
CA TRP A 154 -4.79 10.85 -1.63
C TRP A 154 -3.70 11.04 -0.58
N ASP A 155 -3.51 10.03 0.27
CA ASP A 155 -2.32 9.85 1.07
C ASP A 155 -1.33 8.98 0.26
N ILE A 156 -0.17 9.54 -0.07
CA ILE A 156 0.98 8.83 -0.63
C ILE A 156 1.88 8.47 0.54
N ILE A 157 1.94 7.18 0.85
CA ILE A 157 2.57 6.66 2.05
C ILE A 157 3.84 5.93 1.65
N THR A 158 4.99 6.40 2.14
CA THR A 158 6.27 5.69 2.03
C THR A 158 6.52 4.91 3.32
N PHE A 159 7.02 3.69 3.19
CA PHE A 159 7.23 2.79 4.33
C PHE A 159 8.52 1.97 4.18
N GLU A 160 9.12 1.61 5.31
CA GLU A 160 10.29 0.74 5.37
C GLU A 160 9.88 -0.65 5.90
N PRO A 161 9.94 -1.71 5.07
CA PRO A 161 9.52 -3.06 5.45
C PRO A 161 10.58 -3.82 6.26
N ASP A 162 10.17 -4.44 7.37
CA ASP A 162 11.06 -5.24 8.23
C ASP A 162 11.47 -6.60 7.62
N TRP A 163 10.70 -7.08 6.63
CA TRP A 163 10.93 -8.36 5.96
C TRP A 163 11.97 -8.28 4.84
N VAL A 164 12.34 -7.07 4.41
CA VAL A 164 13.39 -6.85 3.41
C VAL A 164 14.69 -6.59 4.18
N LYS A 165 15.55 -7.61 4.25
CA LYS A 165 16.86 -7.42 4.87
C LYS A 165 17.72 -6.51 3.97
N PRO A 166 18.44 -5.52 4.53
CA PRO A 166 19.51 -4.88 3.76
C PRO A 166 20.48 -5.98 3.32
N GLU A 167 20.91 -5.93 2.05
CA GLU A 167 21.99 -6.79 1.58
C GLU A 167 23.12 -6.67 2.59
N GLN A 168 23.51 -7.79 3.22
CA GLN A 168 24.69 -7.79 4.06
C GLN A 168 25.85 -7.42 3.14
N GLU A 169 26.35 -6.20 3.26
CA GLU A 169 27.59 -5.78 2.61
C GLU A 169 28.65 -6.82 2.99
N GLY A 170 29.05 -7.62 2.00
CA GLY A 170 29.92 -8.76 2.20
C GLY A 170 31.21 -8.31 2.89
N THR A 171 31.44 -8.89 4.07
CA THR A 171 32.74 -8.97 4.74
C THR A 171 33.79 -9.63 3.88
#